data_AF-A0A0C2FXI2-F1
#
_entry.id   AF-A0A0C2FXI2-F1
#
_cell.length_a   1.000
_cell.length_b   1.000
_cell.length_c   1.000
_cell.angle_alpha   90.00
_cell.angle_beta   90.00
_cell.angle_gamma   90.00
#
_symmetry.space_group_name_H-M   'P 1'
#
loop_
_entity.id
_entity.type
_entity.pdbx_description
1 polymer ?
#
loop_
_entity_poly.entity_id
_entity_poly.type
_entity_poly.pdbx_seq_one_letter_code
_entity_poly.pdbx_strand_id
1 'polypeptide(L)'
;MQRYLLLLLAIEKIASYKPVSVIHPVHIIVPLPLQDDTEELKNPFGLTILKVRPVIDLALDDAYRKFQYVPPDSMAVTYRDSRLSDAHGPNVAIQQLVKNRLDCIIGYAFVYALAPVARMCPYWQDDDSNGIPVITPIGLTTNLDDKMEYQTLTRISGPYK
;
A
#
# COMPACT_ATOMS: atom_id res chain seq x y z
N MET A 1 23.04 -39.48 -13.43
CA MET A 1 23.25 -38.50 -12.34
C MET A 1 22.64 -37.12 -12.62
N GLN A 2 22.68 -36.59 -13.85
CA GLN A 2 22.22 -35.23 -14.16
C GLN A 2 20.70 -34.98 -14.00
N ARG A 3 19.86 -36.02 -14.19
CA ARG A 3 18.40 -35.95 -14.01
C ARG A 3 17.95 -35.83 -12.55
N TYR A 4 18.71 -36.39 -11.60
CA TYR A 4 18.42 -36.28 -10.17
C TYR A 4 18.82 -34.90 -9.62
N LEU A 5 19.89 -34.30 -10.16
CA LEU A 5 20.31 -32.95 -9.80
C LEU A 5 19.28 -31.89 -10.24
N LEU A 6 18.68 -32.06 -11.43
CA LEU A 6 17.59 -31.20 -11.91
C LEU A 6 16.31 -31.33 -11.08
N LEU A 7 16.00 -32.52 -10.55
CA LEU A 7 14.86 -32.72 -9.65
C LEU A 7 15.10 -32.08 -8.27
N LEU A 8 16.32 -32.19 -7.73
CA LEU A 8 16.71 -31.53 -6.48
C LEU A 8 16.68 -30.00 -6.61
N LEU A 9 17.18 -29.45 -7.72
CA LEU A 9 17.11 -28.01 -8.03
C LEU A 9 15.67 -27.53 -8.28
N ALA A 10 14.78 -28.40 -8.78
CA ALA A 10 13.36 -28.09 -8.94
C ALA A 10 12.60 -28.08 -7.60
N ILE A 11 13.06 -28.85 -6.61
CA ILE A 11 12.49 -28.87 -5.25
C ILE A 11 12.96 -27.66 -4.43
N GLU A 12 14.18 -27.15 -4.66
CA GLU A 12 14.70 -25.96 -3.96
C GLU A 12 13.99 -24.65 -4.33
N LYS A 13 13.22 -24.61 -5.43
CA LYS A 13 12.46 -23.43 -5.88
C LYS A 13 10.96 -23.54 -5.70
N ILE A 14 10.49 -24.32 -4.73
CA ILE A 14 9.13 -24.11 -4.22
C ILE A 14 9.22 -22.89 -3.31
N ALA A 15 8.92 -21.70 -3.85
CA ALA A 15 8.64 -20.53 -3.04
C ALA A 15 7.64 -20.96 -1.96
N SER A 16 8.09 -20.91 -0.70
CA SER A 16 7.30 -21.33 0.44
C SER A 16 6.23 -20.27 0.68
N TYR A 17 5.14 -20.33 -0.09
CA TYR A 17 3.98 -19.46 0.07
C TYR A 17 3.54 -19.46 1.54
N LYS A 18 3.65 -18.28 2.18
CA LYS A 18 3.21 -18.09 3.57
C LYS A 18 1.72 -17.69 3.53
N PRO A 19 0.81 -18.53 4.03
CA PRO A 19 -0.60 -18.17 4.04
C PRO A 19 -0.83 -16.96 4.94
N VAL A 20 -1.62 -16.01 4.44
CA VAL A 20 -2.08 -14.85 5.21
C VAL A 20 -2.72 -15.34 6.51
N SER A 21 -2.25 -14.80 7.63
CA SER A 21 -2.66 -15.21 8.97
C SER A 21 -2.26 -14.15 10.00
N VAL A 22 -2.59 -14.35 11.27
CA VAL A 22 -2.12 -13.47 12.36
C VAL A 22 -0.59 -13.50 12.49
N ILE A 23 0.05 -14.62 12.17
CA ILE A 23 1.52 -14.79 12.24
C ILE A 23 2.22 -14.18 11.02
N HIS A 24 1.56 -14.26 9.86
CA HIS A 24 2.02 -13.67 8.60
C HIS A 24 0.96 -12.68 8.09
N PRO A 25 0.85 -11.51 8.74
CA PRO A 25 -0.18 -10.55 8.39
C PRO A 25 0.19 -9.80 7.11
N VAL A 26 -0.81 -9.26 6.41
CA VAL A 26 -0.62 -8.29 5.34
C VAL A 26 -0.45 -6.90 5.96
N HIS A 27 0.70 -6.29 5.74
CA HIS A 27 1.05 -4.98 6.24
C HIS A 27 0.55 -3.87 5.31
N ILE A 28 -0.47 -3.14 5.76
CA ILE A 28 -1.01 -1.99 5.04
C ILE A 28 -0.52 -0.71 5.72
N ILE A 29 0.10 0.19 4.96
CA ILE A 29 0.38 1.55 5.45
C ILE A 29 -0.71 2.52 4.98
N VAL A 30 -1.12 3.41 5.88
CA VAL A 30 -2.04 4.52 5.60
C VAL A 30 -1.32 5.84 5.86
N PRO A 31 -0.64 6.40 4.84
CA PRO A 31 0.10 7.64 4.99
C PRO A 31 -0.78 8.87 4.69
N LEU A 32 -1.37 9.44 5.73
CA LEU A 32 -2.26 10.61 5.68
C LEU A 32 -1.82 11.64 6.72
N PRO A 33 -2.15 12.92 6.59
CA PRO A 33 -1.92 13.86 7.69
C PRO A 33 -2.70 13.42 8.93
N LEU A 34 -2.13 13.64 10.10
CA LEU A 34 -2.77 13.26 11.37
C LEU A 34 -4.13 13.96 11.55
N GLN A 35 -4.16 15.27 11.32
CA GLN A 35 -5.31 16.14 11.51
C GLN A 35 -5.47 17.09 10.33
N ASP A 36 -6.56 17.87 10.36
CA ASP A 36 -6.83 18.87 9.33
C ASP A 36 -5.73 19.93 9.30
N ASP A 37 -5.47 20.44 8.11
CA ASP A 37 -4.55 21.54 7.85
C ASP A 37 -5.29 22.60 7.02
N THR A 38 -4.78 23.82 7.05
CA THR A 38 -5.29 24.97 6.27
C THR A 38 -4.97 24.87 4.78
N GLU A 39 -4.11 23.93 4.38
CA GLU A 39 -3.68 23.74 3.00
C GLU A 39 -4.65 22.89 2.15
N GLU A 40 -5.86 23.40 1.91
CA GLU A 40 -6.92 22.70 1.15
C GLU A 40 -6.45 22.20 -0.22
N LEU A 41 -5.59 22.96 -0.92
CA LEU A 41 -5.05 22.56 -2.22
C LEU A 41 -4.19 21.30 -2.15
N LYS A 42 -3.52 21.05 -1.02
CA LYS A 42 -2.71 19.83 -0.83
C LYS A 42 -3.57 18.62 -0.46
N ASN A 43 -4.72 18.83 0.16
CA ASN A 43 -5.64 17.78 0.61
C ASN A 43 -7.09 18.14 0.26
N PRO A 44 -7.46 18.12 -1.04
CA PRO A 44 -8.75 18.63 -1.51
C PRO A 44 -9.97 17.84 -0.99
N PHE A 45 -9.76 16.65 -0.43
CA PHE A 45 -10.80 15.81 0.15
C PHE A 45 -10.80 15.79 1.68
N GLY A 46 -9.91 16.57 2.32
CA GLY A 46 -9.82 16.64 3.78
C GLY A 46 -9.56 15.28 4.43
N LEU A 47 -8.81 14.39 3.76
CA LEU A 47 -8.52 13.05 4.28
C LEU A 47 -7.44 13.14 5.36
N THR A 48 -7.78 12.68 6.56
CA THR A 48 -6.87 12.63 7.71
C THR A 48 -6.91 11.25 8.35
N ILE A 49 -5.87 10.89 9.10
CA ILE A 49 -5.84 9.64 9.87
C ILE A 49 -7.06 9.54 10.78
N LEU A 50 -7.41 10.63 11.48
CA LEU A 50 -8.54 10.65 12.43
C LEU A 50 -9.88 10.40 11.74
N LYS A 51 -10.08 10.91 10.51
CA LYS A 51 -11.32 10.72 9.74
C LYS A 51 -11.39 9.34 9.10
N VAL A 52 -10.28 8.83 8.57
CA VAL A 52 -10.24 7.58 7.80
C VAL A 52 -10.18 6.33 8.69
N ARG A 53 -9.54 6.42 9.86
CA ARG A 53 -9.41 5.27 10.78
C ARG A 53 -10.72 4.55 11.09
N PRO A 54 -11.81 5.20 11.54
CA PRO A 54 -13.06 4.48 11.84
C PRO A 54 -13.67 3.77 10.62
N VAL A 55 -13.46 4.30 9.40
CA VAL A 55 -13.92 3.68 8.16
C VAL A 55 -13.11 2.44 7.84
N ILE A 56 -11.79 2.49 8.03
CA ILE A 56 -10.91 1.32 7.85
C ILE A 56 -11.23 0.26 8.90
N ASP A 57 -11.42 0.64 10.17
CA ASP A 57 -11.75 -0.29 11.25
C ASP A 57 -13.05 -1.05 10.93
N LEU A 58 -14.08 -0.36 10.44
CA LEU A 58 -15.32 -0.97 9.97
C LEU A 58 -15.10 -1.89 8.76
N ALA A 59 -14.31 -1.46 7.77
CA ALA A 59 -14.03 -2.25 6.58
C ALA A 59 -13.27 -3.54 6.91
N LEU A 60 -12.36 -3.50 7.88
CA LEU A 60 -11.67 -4.68 8.39
C LEU A 60 -12.66 -5.63 9.10
N ASP A 61 -13.54 -5.11 9.96
CA ASP A 61 -14.55 -5.93 10.63
C ASP A 61 -15.45 -6.66 9.61
N ASP A 62 -15.90 -5.94 8.59
CA ASP A 62 -16.68 -6.50 7.47
C ASP A 62 -15.86 -7.56 6.71
N ALA A 63 -14.60 -7.29 6.38
CA ALA A 63 -13.72 -8.24 5.68
C ALA A 63 -13.49 -9.53 6.48
N TYR A 64 -13.34 -9.44 7.81
CA TYR A 64 -13.13 -10.59 8.69
C TYR A 64 -14.40 -11.38 8.96
N ARG A 65 -15.50 -10.70 9.30
CA ARG A 65 -16.68 -11.33 9.90
C ARG A 65 -17.83 -11.50 8.93
N LYS A 66 -18.10 -10.47 8.14
CA LYS A 66 -19.26 -10.45 7.23
C LYS A 66 -18.96 -11.18 5.93
N PHE A 67 -17.80 -10.90 5.34
CA PHE A 67 -17.42 -11.43 4.04
C PHE A 67 -16.40 -12.56 4.11
N GLN A 68 -15.65 -12.64 5.21
CA GLN A 68 -14.63 -13.67 5.44
C GLN A 68 -13.58 -13.73 4.30
N TYR A 69 -13.22 -12.56 3.75
CA TYR A 69 -12.23 -12.46 2.67
C TYR A 69 -10.82 -12.85 3.12
N VAL A 70 -10.51 -12.61 4.40
CA VAL A 70 -9.22 -12.88 5.02
C VAL A 70 -9.42 -13.40 6.45
N PRO A 71 -8.47 -14.17 7.02
CA PRO A 71 -8.57 -14.61 8.40
C PRO A 71 -8.67 -13.44 9.38
N PRO A 72 -9.37 -13.60 10.52
CA PRO A 72 -9.40 -12.57 11.56
C PRO A 72 -7.99 -12.12 11.98
N ASP A 73 -7.84 -10.82 12.24
CA ASP A 73 -6.60 -10.19 12.72
C ASP A 73 -5.37 -10.39 11.82
N SER A 74 -5.57 -10.72 10.54
CA SER A 74 -4.49 -10.95 9.57
C SER A 74 -4.08 -9.70 8.77
N MET A 75 -4.72 -8.55 8.99
CA MET A 75 -4.36 -7.28 8.35
C MET A 75 -3.73 -6.34 9.38
N ALA A 76 -2.44 -6.05 9.21
CA ALA A 76 -1.67 -5.17 10.08
C ALA A 76 -1.65 -3.74 9.52
N VAL A 77 -2.67 -2.94 9.86
CA VAL A 77 -2.77 -1.55 9.41
C VAL A 77 -1.90 -0.62 10.25
N THR A 78 -1.06 0.16 9.58
CA THR A 78 -0.13 1.10 10.18
C THR A 78 -0.40 2.51 9.67
N TYR A 79 -0.88 3.38 10.55
CA TYR A 79 -1.06 4.81 10.25
C TYR A 79 0.26 5.56 10.44
N ARG A 80 0.59 6.44 9.48
CA ARG A 80 1.76 7.32 9.55
C ARG A 80 1.39 8.72 9.11
N ASP A 81 1.70 9.69 9.96
CA ASP A 81 1.47 11.10 9.67
C ASP A 81 2.38 11.52 8.49
N SER A 82 1.77 11.82 7.34
CA SER A 82 2.49 12.27 6.16
C SER A 82 2.82 13.76 6.17
N ARG A 83 2.25 14.52 7.12
CA ARG A 83 2.46 15.97 7.30
C ARG A 83 2.22 16.81 6.04
N LEU A 84 1.38 16.33 5.12
CA LEU A 84 1.16 16.94 3.79
C LEU A 84 2.45 17.40 3.11
N SER A 85 3.53 16.63 3.26
CA SER A 85 4.86 16.98 2.79
C SER A 85 5.30 16.02 1.70
N ASP A 86 5.88 16.58 0.63
CA ASP A 86 6.51 15.88 -0.49
C ASP A 86 7.90 15.30 -0.14
N ALA A 87 8.45 15.63 1.02
CA ALA A 87 9.67 15.03 1.56
C ALA A 87 9.36 14.05 2.73
N HIS A 88 8.59 14.49 3.71
CA HIS A 88 8.25 13.65 4.87
C HIS A 88 7.30 12.52 4.48
N GLY A 89 6.28 12.83 3.66
CA GLY A 89 5.27 11.88 3.21
C GLY A 89 5.89 10.63 2.58
N PRO A 90 6.68 10.74 1.50
CA PRO A 90 7.31 9.57 0.89
C PRO A 90 8.18 8.74 1.85
N ASN A 91 8.89 9.42 2.77
CA ASN A 91 9.79 8.76 3.71
C ASN A 91 9.05 7.81 4.67
N VAL A 92 7.77 8.07 4.99
CA VAL A 92 7.04 7.17 5.91
C VAL A 92 6.82 5.78 5.31
N ALA A 93 6.63 5.69 3.98
CA ALA A 93 6.55 4.42 3.26
C ALA A 93 7.91 3.72 3.23
N ILE A 94 8.98 4.45 2.88
CA ILE A 94 10.36 3.92 2.89
C ILE A 94 10.72 3.34 4.26
N GLN A 95 10.35 4.02 5.35
CA GLN A 95 10.58 3.53 6.71
C GLN A 95 9.84 2.22 7.04
N GLN A 96 8.69 1.94 6.41
CA GLN A 96 8.01 0.66 6.58
C GLN A 96 8.58 -0.42 5.66
N LEU A 97 8.98 -0.04 4.44
CA LEU A 97 9.67 -0.92 3.49
C LEU A 97 10.93 -1.51 4.13
N VAL A 98 11.82 -0.68 4.66
CA VAL A 98 13.08 -1.14 5.31
C VAL A 98 12.86 -1.95 6.59
N LYS A 99 11.64 -1.96 7.14
CA LYS A 99 11.24 -2.77 8.31
C LYS A 99 10.58 -4.08 7.91
N ASN A 100 10.46 -4.37 6.60
CA ASN A 100 9.67 -5.45 6.04
C ASN A 100 8.23 -5.44 6.59
N ARG A 101 7.60 -4.26 6.59
CA ARG A 101 6.22 -4.03 7.06
C ARG A 101 5.43 -3.22 6.05
N LEU A 102 5.60 -3.52 4.77
CA LEU A 102 4.92 -2.83 3.69
C LEU A 102 4.56 -3.79 2.56
N ASP A 103 3.29 -4.19 2.52
CA ASP A 103 2.73 -5.02 1.46
C ASP A 103 1.73 -4.23 0.60
N CYS A 104 1.14 -3.15 1.14
CA CYS A 104 0.19 -2.30 0.43
C CYS A 104 0.16 -0.89 1.00
N ILE A 105 -0.05 0.11 0.14
CA ILE A 105 -0.28 1.51 0.52
C ILE A 105 -1.74 1.87 0.23
N ILE A 106 -2.45 2.40 1.23
CA ILE A 106 -3.76 3.04 1.05
C ILE A 106 -3.66 4.53 1.43
N GLY A 107 -3.64 5.42 0.45
CA GLY A 107 -3.32 6.84 0.60
C GLY A 107 -2.73 7.37 -0.71
N TYR A 108 -1.97 8.47 -0.77
CA TYR A 108 -1.79 9.57 0.17
C TYR A 108 -3.00 10.53 0.12
N ALA A 109 -2.92 11.65 0.86
CA ALA A 109 -3.81 12.80 0.71
C ALA A 109 -3.24 13.89 -0.21
N PHE A 110 -1.92 13.84 -0.48
CA PHE A 110 -1.17 14.86 -1.22
C PHE A 110 -0.48 14.27 -2.45
N VAL A 111 -0.77 14.81 -3.63
CA VAL A 111 -0.31 14.24 -4.91
C VAL A 111 1.21 14.23 -5.06
N TYR A 112 1.92 15.25 -4.55
CA TYR A 112 3.38 15.31 -4.63
C TYR A 112 4.08 14.33 -3.68
N ALA A 113 3.41 13.87 -2.62
CA ALA A 113 3.87 12.73 -1.84
C ALA A 113 3.54 11.40 -2.52
N LEU A 114 2.35 11.29 -3.12
CA LEU A 114 1.88 10.08 -3.81
C LEU A 114 2.75 9.72 -5.02
N ALA A 115 2.94 10.66 -5.94
CA ALA A 115 3.55 10.41 -7.25
C ALA A 115 4.94 9.76 -7.17
N PRO A 116 5.93 10.29 -6.40
CA PRO A 116 7.24 9.66 -6.33
C PRO A 116 7.17 8.25 -5.71
N VAL A 117 6.32 8.03 -4.71
CA VAL A 117 6.16 6.70 -4.09
C VAL A 117 5.56 5.72 -5.08
N ALA A 118 4.47 6.10 -5.76
CA ALA A 118 3.80 5.26 -6.74
C ALA A 118 4.71 4.88 -7.93
N ARG A 119 5.66 5.75 -8.32
CA ARG A 119 6.70 5.44 -9.31
C ARG A 119 7.72 4.41 -8.84
N MET A 120 8.07 4.44 -7.56
CA MET A 120 9.08 3.55 -7.00
C MET A 120 8.51 2.17 -6.66
N CYS A 121 7.24 2.11 -6.25
CA CYS A 121 6.59 0.87 -5.81
C CYS A 121 6.70 -0.33 -6.77
N PRO A 122 6.63 -0.19 -8.11
CA PRO A 122 6.85 -1.31 -9.03
C PRO A 122 8.23 -1.95 -8.91
N TYR A 123 9.23 -1.20 -8.43
CA TYR A 123 10.61 -1.65 -8.26
C TYR A 123 10.91 -2.13 -6.84
N TRP A 124 9.96 -1.98 -5.90
CA TRP A 124 10.07 -2.53 -4.55
C TRP A 124 9.63 -3.99 -4.54
N GLN A 125 10.42 -4.80 -5.24
CA GLN A 125 10.21 -6.23 -5.43
C GLN A 125 11.05 -7.02 -4.43
N ASP A 126 10.55 -8.19 -4.04
CA ASP A 126 11.30 -9.20 -3.29
C ASP A 126 11.01 -10.59 -3.88
N ASP A 127 11.49 -11.65 -3.22
CA ASP A 127 11.35 -13.02 -3.72
C ASP A 127 9.89 -13.45 -3.93
N ASP A 128 8.94 -12.86 -3.21
CA ASP A 128 7.53 -13.23 -3.21
C ASP A 128 6.60 -12.08 -3.70
N SER A 129 7.15 -10.93 -4.10
CA SER A 129 6.41 -9.72 -4.48
C SER A 129 6.89 -9.07 -5.77
N ASN A 130 5.95 -8.77 -6.67
CA ASN A 130 6.19 -8.04 -7.94
C ASN A 130 6.01 -6.51 -7.80
N GLY A 131 6.21 -5.98 -6.60
CA GLY A 131 6.06 -4.56 -6.30
C GLY A 131 4.89 -4.27 -5.35
N ILE A 132 4.86 -3.06 -4.81
CA ILE A 132 3.89 -2.68 -3.80
C ILE A 132 2.64 -2.04 -4.45
N PRO A 133 1.43 -2.60 -4.29
CA PRO A 133 0.21 -1.93 -4.71
C PRO A 133 -0.02 -0.62 -3.95
N VAL A 134 -0.40 0.43 -4.70
CA VAL A 134 -0.78 1.73 -4.15
C VAL A 134 -2.22 2.00 -4.51
N ILE A 135 -3.10 2.09 -3.52
CA ILE A 135 -4.51 2.38 -3.69
C ILE A 135 -4.79 3.78 -3.15
N THR A 136 -5.36 4.65 -3.98
CA THR A 136 -5.58 6.04 -3.60
C THR A 136 -6.98 6.54 -3.93
N PRO A 137 -7.65 7.29 -3.04
CA PRO A 137 -8.87 8.02 -3.37
C PRO A 137 -8.58 9.36 -4.05
N ILE A 138 -7.31 9.78 -4.17
CA ILE A 138 -6.91 11.06 -4.78
C ILE A 138 -6.26 10.86 -6.15
N GLY A 139 -5.45 11.84 -6.60
CA GLY A 139 -4.64 11.68 -7.80
C GLY A 139 -5.45 11.91 -9.07
N LEU A 140 -6.34 12.90 -9.02
CA LEU A 140 -7.30 13.18 -10.09
C LEU A 140 -6.68 13.86 -11.33
N THR A 141 -5.37 14.11 -11.31
CA THR A 141 -4.63 14.57 -12.48
C THR A 141 -4.44 13.40 -13.47
N THR A 142 -4.55 13.71 -14.76
CA THR A 142 -4.31 12.76 -15.86
C THR A 142 -2.85 12.34 -15.97
N ASN A 143 -1.91 13.06 -15.34
CA ASN A 143 -0.49 12.67 -15.32
C ASN A 143 -0.27 11.31 -14.64
N LEU A 144 -1.18 10.87 -13.77
CA LEU A 144 -1.11 9.57 -13.11
C LEU A 144 -1.76 8.43 -13.93
N ASP A 145 -2.19 8.71 -15.16
CA ASP A 145 -2.80 7.73 -16.07
C ASP A 145 -1.75 6.87 -16.77
N ASP A 146 -0.50 7.33 -16.85
CA ASP A 146 0.58 6.61 -17.50
C ASP A 146 0.92 5.32 -16.73
N LYS A 147 0.46 4.18 -17.25
CA LYS A 147 0.72 2.87 -16.67
C LYS A 147 2.13 2.36 -16.93
N MET A 148 2.94 3.01 -17.76
CA MET A 148 4.37 2.73 -17.82
C MET A 148 5.07 3.26 -16.55
N GLU A 149 4.64 4.41 -16.05
CA GLU A 149 5.22 5.10 -14.89
C GLU A 149 4.54 4.68 -13.57
N TYR A 150 3.22 4.47 -13.55
CA TYR A 150 2.40 4.22 -12.36
C TYR A 150 1.74 2.84 -12.40
N GLN A 151 2.53 1.79 -12.64
CA GLN A 151 2.09 0.41 -12.88
C GLN A 151 1.23 -0.16 -11.74
N THR A 152 1.65 0.03 -10.49
CA THR A 152 0.96 -0.52 -9.31
C THR A 152 -0.05 0.45 -8.67
N LEU A 153 -0.26 1.62 -9.28
CA LEU A 153 -1.20 2.63 -8.78
C LEU A 153 -2.63 2.33 -9.23
N THR A 154 -3.54 2.18 -8.27
CA THR A 154 -4.98 2.08 -8.48
C THR A 154 -5.67 3.28 -7.84
N ARG A 155 -6.45 4.02 -8.62
CA ARG A 155 -7.27 5.13 -8.10
C ARG A 155 -8.71 4.64 -7.92
N ILE A 156 -9.29 4.93 -6.77
CA ILE A 156 -10.70 4.60 -6.47
C ILE A 156 -11.64 5.62 -7.14
N SER A 157 -11.16 6.85 -7.36
CA SER A 157 -11.89 7.92 -8.03
C SER A 157 -11.33 8.18 -9.44
N GLY A 158 -12.21 8.47 -10.40
CA GLY A 158 -11.82 8.85 -11.77
C GLY A 158 -11.22 10.26 -11.83
N PRO A 159 -10.36 10.56 -12.83
CA PRO A 159 -9.71 11.87 -12.96
C PRO A 159 -10.72 13.02 -13.13
N TYR A 160 -10.26 14.25 -12.90
CA TYR A 160 -11.05 15.44 -13.24
C TYR A 160 -11.44 15.40 -14.73
N LYS A 161 -12.67 15.79 -15.04
CA LYS A 161 -13.17 15.96 -16.41
C LYS A 161 -13.00 17.40 -16.87
#